data_AF-A0A2G6SEP8-F1
#
_entry.id   AF-A0A2G6SEP8-F1
#
_cell.length_a   1.000
_cell.length_b   1.000
_cell.length_c   1.000
_cell.angle_alpha   90.00
_cell.angle_beta   90.00
_cell.angle_gamma   90.00
#
_symmetry.space_group_name_H-M   'P 1'
#
loop_
_entity.id
_entity.type
_entity.pdbx_description
1 polymer ?
#
loop_
_entity_poly.entity_id
_entity_poly.type
_entity_poly.pdbx_seq_one_letter_code
_entity_poly.pdbx_strand_id
1 'polypeptide(L)'
;MIGIVEAFSPSYAQARTKFLEAAAAAGLSIESHAHPLQGRDGEDLAMDVVRDGPADAKKLLIVSSACHGVEGYCGSGVQVFALHDAEWRAKARDAGVATLYIHALNPYGFSHVRRFTHENVDLNRNFQDFSKPLPVNTAYREVQPLLLPEQWPPGPENQAAVAEYIATKGEAAWQAAISQGQHEFPQGVFFGGTEPTWSNRTLRQVLRQHGAAASKIAWIDLHTGLGPSGHGERIYAGNDNAVAVARARAWWDGGGATPVTSIYDGSSTSAFLTGLMWTSIYDECPHAEYTGIAMEYGTVPVLDVMNAIRAEQWLQLHPETPADKAAQIKAQMLAAFYTDTDVWKGQIISQARQSMFQAVNGLTV
;
A
#
# COMPACT_ATOMS: atom_id res chain seq x y z
N MET A 1 12.73 11.56 -20.30
CA MET A 1 12.64 11.03 -18.93
C MET A 1 12.35 12.21 -18.02
N ILE A 2 11.32 12.13 -17.20
CA ILE A 2 10.99 13.17 -16.21
C ILE A 2 12.08 13.20 -15.13
N GLY A 3 12.32 14.35 -14.49
CA GLY A 3 13.20 14.40 -13.32
C GLY A 3 12.64 13.53 -12.18
N ILE A 4 13.50 12.88 -11.40
CA ILE A 4 13.08 12.01 -10.28
C ILE A 4 12.14 12.77 -9.34
N VAL A 5 12.54 13.96 -8.88
CA VAL A 5 11.77 14.76 -7.92
C VAL A 5 10.46 15.25 -8.53
N GLU A 6 10.48 15.58 -9.82
CA GLU A 6 9.31 16.08 -10.57
C GLU A 6 8.22 15.02 -10.72
N ALA A 7 8.55 13.73 -10.64
CA ALA A 7 7.56 12.65 -10.67
C ALA A 7 6.67 12.62 -9.42
N PHE A 8 7.15 13.12 -8.29
CA PHE A 8 6.39 13.14 -7.02
C PHE A 8 5.54 14.41 -6.90
N SER A 9 4.49 14.36 -6.08
CA SER A 9 3.53 15.45 -5.93
C SER A 9 3.14 15.69 -4.47
N PRO A 10 2.85 16.94 -4.07
CA PRO A 10 2.46 17.29 -2.70
C PRO A 10 0.96 17.09 -2.42
N SER A 11 0.15 16.73 -3.42
CA SER A 11 -1.28 16.46 -3.27
C SER A 11 -1.75 15.33 -4.19
N TYR A 12 -2.85 14.69 -3.83
CA TYR A 12 -3.53 13.70 -4.68
C TYR A 12 -3.92 14.29 -6.04
N ALA A 13 -4.51 15.49 -6.06
CA ALA A 13 -4.92 16.15 -7.31
C ALA A 13 -3.74 16.29 -8.29
N GLN A 14 -2.59 16.78 -7.81
CA GLN A 14 -1.38 16.91 -8.64
C GLN A 14 -0.79 15.55 -9.02
N ALA A 15 -0.77 14.58 -8.10
CA ALA A 15 -0.33 13.21 -8.37
C ALA A 15 -1.16 12.55 -9.49
N ARG A 16 -2.48 12.66 -9.40
CA ARG A 16 -3.41 12.16 -10.41
C ARG A 16 -3.22 12.83 -11.75
N THR A 17 -3.16 14.16 -11.79
CA THR A 17 -2.89 14.89 -13.05
C THR A 17 -1.60 14.40 -13.72
N LYS A 18 -0.50 14.30 -12.97
CA LYS A 18 0.77 13.81 -13.52
C LYS A 18 0.67 12.36 -14.03
N PHE A 19 -0.02 11.48 -13.32
CA PHE A 19 -0.22 10.10 -13.78
C PHE A 19 -1.01 10.04 -15.09
N LEU A 20 -2.11 10.78 -15.19
CA LEU A 20 -2.95 10.86 -16.39
C LEU A 20 -2.17 11.48 -17.58
N GLU A 21 -1.44 12.56 -17.34
CA GLU A 21 -0.60 13.21 -18.35
C GLU A 21 0.54 12.30 -18.83
N ALA A 22 1.19 11.57 -17.92
CA ALA A 22 2.24 10.61 -18.25
C ALA A 22 1.71 9.46 -19.12
N ALA A 23 0.52 8.93 -18.79
CA ALA A 23 -0.14 7.90 -19.58
C ALA A 23 -0.55 8.41 -20.97
N ALA A 24 -1.12 9.61 -21.04
CA ALA A 24 -1.49 10.24 -22.32
C ALA A 24 -0.26 10.52 -23.20
N ALA A 25 0.82 11.06 -22.63
CA ALA A 25 2.08 11.29 -23.33
C ALA A 25 2.74 9.98 -23.80
N ALA A 26 2.49 8.88 -23.08
CA ALA A 26 2.91 7.54 -23.43
C ALA A 26 2.04 6.89 -24.52
N GLY A 27 0.95 7.54 -24.96
CA GLY A 27 0.00 7.02 -25.95
C GLY A 27 -0.89 5.89 -25.42
N LEU A 28 -1.07 5.80 -24.10
CA LEU A 28 -1.79 4.71 -23.45
C LEU A 28 -3.23 5.12 -23.12
N SER A 29 -4.16 4.16 -23.23
CA SER A 29 -5.54 4.36 -22.80
C SER A 29 -5.64 4.37 -21.28
N ILE A 30 -6.51 5.23 -20.77
CA ILE A 30 -6.78 5.40 -19.34
C ILE A 30 -8.21 4.93 -19.08
N GLU A 31 -8.37 4.06 -18.09
CA GLU A 31 -9.66 3.66 -17.53
C GLU A 31 -9.78 4.25 -16.12
N SER A 32 -10.85 4.99 -15.84
CA SER A 32 -11.07 5.64 -14.53
C SER A 32 -12.32 5.10 -13.86
N HIS A 33 -12.15 4.51 -12.68
CA HIS A 33 -13.26 4.11 -11.82
C HIS A 33 -13.52 5.21 -10.79
N ALA A 34 -14.55 6.01 -11.02
CA ALA A 34 -14.90 7.13 -10.15
C ALA A 34 -15.30 6.65 -8.76
N HIS A 35 -14.69 7.24 -7.74
CA HIS A 35 -15.08 7.07 -6.35
C HIS A 35 -16.32 7.95 -6.07
N PRO A 36 -17.29 7.50 -5.26
CA PRO A 36 -18.55 8.21 -5.07
C PRO A 36 -18.43 9.52 -4.27
N LEU A 37 -17.36 9.67 -3.49
CA LEU A 37 -17.08 10.87 -2.69
C LEU A 37 -16.02 11.75 -3.34
N GLN A 38 -16.06 13.04 -3.00
CA GLN A 38 -15.06 14.04 -3.37
C GLN A 38 -13.84 13.98 -2.43
N GLY A 39 -12.72 14.50 -2.91
CA GLY A 39 -11.48 14.64 -2.15
C GLY A 39 -11.50 15.79 -1.16
N ARG A 40 -10.43 15.90 -0.37
CA ARG A 40 -10.31 16.91 0.69
C ARG A 40 -10.37 18.34 0.16
N ASP A 41 -9.92 18.56 -1.08
CA ASP A 41 -9.82 19.87 -1.72
C ASP A 41 -10.96 20.05 -2.76
N GLY A 42 -11.96 19.16 -2.74
CA GLY A 42 -13.10 19.15 -3.66
C GLY A 42 -12.82 18.52 -5.02
N GLU A 43 -11.73 17.76 -5.14
CA GLU A 43 -11.32 17.11 -6.39
C GLU A 43 -11.97 15.73 -6.59
N ASP A 44 -12.19 15.35 -7.85
CA ASP A 44 -12.70 14.02 -8.19
C ASP A 44 -11.70 12.92 -7.83
N LEU A 45 -12.20 11.95 -7.06
CA LEU A 45 -11.46 10.77 -6.64
C LEU A 45 -11.71 9.61 -7.61
N ALA A 46 -10.66 8.83 -7.94
CA ALA A 46 -10.78 7.67 -8.81
C ALA A 46 -9.66 6.66 -8.58
N MET A 47 -9.95 5.40 -8.91
CA MET A 47 -8.93 4.41 -9.25
C MET A 47 -8.74 4.47 -10.77
N ASP A 48 -7.64 5.08 -11.20
CA ASP A 48 -7.22 5.15 -12.60
C ASP A 48 -6.32 3.95 -12.93
N VAL A 49 -6.56 3.34 -14.08
CA VAL A 49 -5.91 2.12 -14.55
C VAL A 49 -5.32 2.38 -15.93
N VAL A 50 -4.04 2.05 -16.10
CA VAL A 50 -3.31 2.21 -17.36
C VAL A 50 -2.60 0.91 -17.68
N ARG A 51 -2.82 0.39 -18.89
CA ARG A 51 -2.19 -0.83 -19.37
C ARG A 51 -1.24 -0.53 -20.52
N ASP A 52 0.03 -0.87 -20.35
CA ASP A 52 1.05 -0.81 -21.40
C ASP A 52 1.33 -2.22 -21.91
N GLY A 53 0.87 -2.51 -23.13
CA GLY A 53 0.96 -3.83 -23.76
C GLY A 53 -0.40 -4.42 -24.14
N PRO A 54 -0.40 -5.50 -24.96
CA PRO A 54 -1.60 -6.01 -25.61
C PRO A 54 -2.56 -6.69 -24.61
N ALA A 55 -3.86 -6.45 -24.74
CA ALA A 55 -4.90 -6.92 -23.81
C ALA A 55 -4.87 -8.45 -23.57
N ASP A 56 -4.43 -9.22 -24.56
CA ASP A 56 -4.32 -10.68 -24.53
C ASP A 56 -2.94 -11.21 -24.06
N ALA A 57 -2.06 -10.34 -23.57
CA ALA A 57 -0.74 -10.70 -23.06
C ALA A 57 -0.81 -11.84 -22.02
N LYS A 58 0.06 -12.84 -22.21
CA LYS A 58 0.16 -14.02 -21.33
C LYS A 58 0.95 -13.77 -20.05
N LYS A 59 1.74 -12.69 -20.02
CA LYS A 59 2.55 -12.25 -18.89
C LYS A 59 2.13 -10.85 -18.51
N LEU A 60 1.71 -10.68 -17.27
CA LEU A 60 1.25 -9.40 -16.74
C LEU A 60 2.07 -9.03 -15.51
N LEU A 61 2.60 -7.81 -15.47
CA LEU A 61 3.12 -7.19 -14.26
C LEU A 61 2.12 -6.13 -13.78
N ILE A 62 1.63 -6.27 -12.56
CA ILE A 62 0.80 -5.27 -11.89
C ILE A 62 1.69 -4.41 -11.00
N VAL A 63 1.56 -3.08 -11.10
CA VAL A 63 2.19 -2.11 -10.20
C VAL A 63 1.11 -1.24 -9.59
N SER A 64 0.83 -1.42 -8.31
CA SER A 64 -0.20 -0.67 -7.60
C SER A 64 0.37 0.27 -6.54
N SER A 65 -0.41 1.28 -6.19
CA SER A 65 -0.09 2.24 -5.14
C SER A 65 -1.32 2.60 -4.31
N ALA A 66 -1.06 3.19 -3.15
CA ALA A 66 -2.06 3.69 -2.22
C ALA A 66 -3.05 2.63 -1.74
N CYS A 67 -2.61 1.40 -1.49
CA CYS A 67 -3.43 0.43 -0.73
C CYS A 67 -3.80 1.04 0.62
N HIS A 68 -2.78 1.56 1.31
CA HIS A 68 -2.93 2.55 2.36
C HIS A 68 -2.86 3.94 1.71
N GLY A 69 -3.87 4.77 1.92
CA GLY A 69 -4.06 5.98 1.11
C GLY A 69 -2.86 6.93 1.09
N VAL A 70 -2.34 7.30 2.27
CA VAL A 70 -1.20 8.21 2.43
C VAL A 70 0.09 7.71 1.75
N GLU A 71 0.22 6.40 1.52
CA GLU A 71 1.40 5.84 0.86
C GLU A 71 1.36 6.10 -0.66
N GLY A 72 0.23 6.61 -1.17
CA GLY A 72 0.07 7.09 -2.54
C GLY A 72 1.03 8.22 -2.92
N TYR A 73 1.46 9.06 -1.96
CA TYR A 73 2.45 10.12 -2.22
C TYR A 73 3.77 9.55 -2.74
N CYS A 74 4.14 8.37 -2.24
CA CYS A 74 5.30 7.61 -2.69
C CYS A 74 5.00 6.84 -3.98
N GLY A 75 3.98 5.97 -3.94
CA GLY A 75 3.73 5.02 -5.00
C GLY A 75 3.30 5.68 -6.33
N SER A 76 2.58 6.81 -6.26
CA SER A 76 2.26 7.60 -7.45
C SER A 76 3.52 8.13 -8.15
N GLY A 77 4.50 8.62 -7.39
CA GLY A 77 5.76 9.12 -7.97
C GLY A 77 6.53 8.04 -8.73
N VAL A 78 6.54 6.80 -8.22
CA VAL A 78 7.10 5.63 -8.92
C VAL A 78 6.38 5.36 -10.23
N GLN A 79 5.04 5.34 -10.21
CA GLN A 79 4.23 5.04 -11.39
C GLN A 79 4.37 6.14 -12.46
N VAL A 80 4.36 7.42 -12.06
CA VAL A 80 4.61 8.57 -12.95
C VAL A 80 5.99 8.47 -13.59
N PHE A 81 7.04 8.21 -12.79
CA PHE A 81 8.40 8.06 -13.31
C PHE A 81 8.49 6.91 -14.33
N ALA A 82 7.90 5.75 -14.00
CA ALA A 82 7.92 4.58 -14.87
C ALA A 82 7.24 4.82 -16.23
N LEU A 83 6.13 5.56 -16.27
CA LEU A 83 5.45 5.92 -17.52
C LEU A 83 6.31 6.83 -18.43
N HIS A 84 7.23 7.60 -17.85
CA HIS A 84 8.20 8.43 -18.58
C HIS A 84 9.55 7.73 -18.85
N ASP A 85 9.75 6.50 -18.37
CA ASP A 85 10.98 5.74 -18.55
C ASP A 85 10.89 4.84 -19.79
N ALA A 86 11.44 5.32 -20.91
CA ALA A 86 11.43 4.59 -22.17
C ALA A 86 12.20 3.28 -22.12
N GLU A 87 13.26 3.18 -21.31
CA GLU A 87 14.06 1.96 -21.18
C GLU A 87 13.27 0.89 -20.44
N TRP A 88 12.64 1.27 -19.32
CA TRP A 88 11.73 0.39 -18.58
C TRP A 88 10.61 -0.14 -19.49
N ARG A 89 9.90 0.76 -20.17
CA ARG A 89 8.78 0.39 -21.05
C ARG A 89 9.23 -0.52 -22.20
N ALA A 90 10.42 -0.25 -22.76
CA ALA A 90 11.00 -1.12 -23.77
C ALA A 90 11.33 -2.51 -23.22
N LYS A 91 11.95 -2.59 -22.04
CA LYS A 91 12.25 -3.87 -21.38
C LYS A 91 11.02 -4.75 -21.22
N ALA A 92 9.91 -4.21 -20.72
CA ALA A 92 8.67 -4.97 -20.54
C ALA A 92 8.09 -5.44 -21.89
N ARG A 93 7.96 -4.51 -22.85
CA ARG A 93 7.40 -4.79 -24.17
C ARG A 93 8.21 -5.83 -24.95
N ASP A 94 9.53 -5.68 -25.00
CA ASP A 94 10.42 -6.57 -25.76
C ASP A 94 10.46 -7.98 -25.14
N ALA A 95 10.13 -8.10 -23.85
CA ALA A 95 9.95 -9.38 -23.15
C ALA A 95 8.55 -10.00 -23.32
N GLY A 96 7.64 -9.33 -24.01
CA GLY A 96 6.24 -9.75 -24.15
C GLY A 96 5.45 -9.67 -22.83
N VAL A 97 5.83 -8.75 -21.94
CA VAL A 97 5.16 -8.51 -20.65
C VAL A 97 4.30 -7.24 -20.77
N ALA A 98 2.99 -7.37 -20.53
CA ALA A 98 2.14 -6.19 -20.33
C ALA A 98 2.32 -5.67 -18.90
N THR A 99 2.35 -4.34 -18.73
CA THR A 99 2.38 -3.70 -17.41
C THR A 99 1.04 -3.02 -17.13
N LEU A 100 0.43 -3.30 -15.99
CA LEU A 100 -0.80 -2.69 -15.51
C LEU A 100 -0.49 -1.80 -14.30
N TYR A 101 -0.66 -0.50 -14.46
CA TYR A 101 -0.57 0.47 -13.38
C TYR A 101 -1.95 0.71 -12.78
N ILE A 102 -2.07 0.61 -11.46
CA ILE A 102 -3.30 0.92 -10.71
C ILE A 102 -3.00 2.10 -9.78
N HIS A 103 -3.51 3.28 -10.13
CA HIS A 103 -3.33 4.57 -9.45
C HIS A 103 -4.70 5.20 -9.13
N ALA A 104 -5.22 5.16 -7.93
CA ALA A 104 -4.67 4.59 -6.72
C ALA A 104 -5.76 3.75 -6.02
N LEU A 105 -5.35 2.74 -5.24
CA LEU A 105 -6.28 1.75 -4.69
C LEU A 105 -7.28 2.35 -3.69
N ASN A 106 -6.81 3.25 -2.82
CA ASN A 106 -7.60 4.03 -1.87
C ASN A 106 -7.43 5.54 -2.17
N PRO A 107 -8.13 6.07 -3.18
CA PRO A 107 -7.99 7.48 -3.57
C PRO A 107 -8.49 8.43 -2.48
N TYR A 108 -9.47 8.00 -1.68
CA TYR A 108 -9.95 8.78 -0.54
C TYR A 108 -8.87 8.97 0.52
N GLY A 109 -8.25 7.90 0.99
CA GLY A 109 -7.18 8.01 1.97
C GLY A 109 -5.98 8.80 1.44
N PHE A 110 -5.68 8.67 0.15
CA PHE A 110 -4.60 9.43 -0.50
C PHE A 110 -4.88 10.94 -0.48
N SER A 111 -6.05 11.37 -0.95
CA SER A 111 -6.46 12.78 -0.90
C SER A 111 -6.51 13.30 0.53
N HIS A 112 -7.13 12.57 1.45
CA HIS A 112 -7.34 13.01 2.82
C HIS A 112 -6.13 12.86 3.76
N VAL A 113 -4.95 12.42 3.27
CA VAL A 113 -3.76 12.13 4.11
C VAL A 113 -4.12 11.15 5.23
N ARG A 114 -4.61 9.98 4.83
CA ARG A 114 -5.04 8.90 5.74
C ARG A 114 -4.58 7.55 5.24
N ARG A 115 -4.37 6.64 6.17
CA ARG A 115 -4.15 5.22 5.87
C ARG A 115 -5.42 4.56 5.33
N PHE A 116 -6.55 4.83 6.00
CA PHE A 116 -7.81 4.09 5.83
C PHE A 116 -8.69 4.64 4.71
N THR A 117 -9.69 3.86 4.30
CA THR A 117 -10.73 4.27 3.36
C THR A 117 -11.74 5.23 4.02
N HIS A 118 -12.73 5.71 3.26
CA HIS A 118 -13.78 6.58 3.79
C HIS A 118 -14.66 5.90 4.83
N GLU A 119 -14.76 4.56 4.78
CA GLU A 119 -15.45 3.73 5.77
C GLU A 119 -14.62 3.47 7.04
N ASN A 120 -13.45 4.11 7.19
CA ASN A 120 -12.46 3.82 8.24
C ASN A 120 -11.90 2.38 8.18
N VAL A 121 -11.81 1.80 6.98
CA VAL A 121 -11.30 0.45 6.79
C VAL A 121 -9.83 0.49 6.37
N ASP A 122 -8.98 -0.31 7.00
CA ASP A 122 -7.68 -0.69 6.45
C ASP A 122 -7.92 -1.64 5.28
N LEU A 123 -7.70 -1.12 4.07
CA LEU A 123 -7.97 -1.85 2.83
C LEU A 123 -7.20 -3.17 2.77
N ASN A 124 -5.99 -3.20 3.32
CA ASN A 124 -5.15 -4.40 3.35
C ASN A 124 -5.52 -5.38 4.48
N ARG A 125 -6.68 -5.20 5.11
CA ARG A 125 -7.35 -6.17 6.02
C ARG A 125 -8.76 -6.53 5.55
N ASN A 126 -9.22 -5.94 4.44
CA ASN A 126 -10.60 -6.03 3.98
C ASN A 126 -10.85 -7.17 2.98
N PHE A 127 -9.82 -7.92 2.56
CA PHE A 127 -9.98 -9.04 1.63
C PHE A 127 -10.21 -10.36 2.35
N GLN A 128 -11.17 -10.34 3.29
CA GLN A 128 -11.66 -11.52 3.99
C GLN A 128 -12.74 -12.23 3.18
N ASP A 129 -12.99 -13.50 3.51
CA ASP A 129 -14.21 -14.19 3.11
C ASP A 129 -15.36 -13.79 4.04
N PHE A 130 -16.10 -12.75 3.67
CA PHE A 130 -17.22 -12.21 4.45
C PHE A 130 -18.43 -13.16 4.56
N SER A 131 -18.42 -14.32 3.89
CA SER A 131 -19.42 -15.37 4.11
C SER A 131 -19.13 -16.22 5.35
N LYS A 132 -17.93 -16.10 5.93
CA LYS A 132 -17.48 -16.81 7.13
C LYS A 132 -17.37 -15.87 8.33
N PRO A 133 -17.31 -16.41 9.56
CA PRO A 133 -16.95 -15.60 10.73
C PRO A 133 -15.62 -14.88 10.53
N LEU A 134 -15.59 -13.59 10.86
CA LEU A 134 -14.39 -12.77 10.74
C LEU A 134 -13.35 -13.11 11.82
N PRO A 135 -12.04 -12.95 11.54
CA PRO A 135 -11.00 -13.21 12.52
C PRO A 135 -11.16 -12.37 13.79
N VAL A 136 -11.06 -13.01 14.94
CA VAL A 136 -11.04 -12.33 16.25
C VAL A 136 -9.60 -12.01 16.63
N ASN A 137 -9.33 -10.73 16.90
CA ASN A 137 -8.04 -10.28 17.43
C ASN A 137 -8.18 -9.97 18.93
N THR A 138 -7.93 -10.97 19.78
CA THR A 138 -8.02 -10.82 21.24
C THR A 138 -6.96 -9.87 21.78
N ALA A 139 -5.78 -9.83 21.18
CA ALA A 139 -4.70 -8.92 21.58
C ALA A 139 -5.10 -7.45 21.34
N TYR A 140 -5.82 -7.17 20.24
CA TYR A 140 -6.35 -5.84 19.99
C TYR A 140 -7.28 -5.36 21.10
N ARG A 141 -8.15 -6.23 21.64
CA ARG A 141 -9.08 -5.86 22.74
C ARG A 141 -8.34 -5.35 23.96
N GLU A 142 -7.16 -5.89 24.25
CA GLU A 142 -6.34 -5.46 25.38
C GLU A 142 -5.75 -4.06 25.16
N VAL A 143 -5.32 -3.76 23.93
CA VAL A 143 -4.68 -2.48 23.61
C VAL A 143 -5.69 -1.40 23.21
N GLN A 144 -6.91 -1.76 22.79
CA GLN A 144 -7.91 -0.84 22.25
C GLN A 144 -8.16 0.39 23.14
N PRO A 145 -8.32 0.26 24.48
CA PRO A 145 -8.53 1.42 25.35
C PRO A 145 -7.32 2.37 25.39
N LEU A 146 -6.14 1.90 25.00
CA LEU A 146 -4.90 2.67 25.00
C LEU A 146 -4.69 3.44 23.69
N LEU A 147 -5.28 3.00 22.58
CA LEU A 147 -4.97 3.50 21.24
C LEU A 147 -5.54 4.90 20.97
N LEU A 148 -6.78 5.14 21.35
CA LEU A 148 -7.52 6.38 21.06
C LEU A 148 -8.05 6.99 22.38
N PRO A 149 -7.20 7.68 23.16
CA PRO A 149 -7.63 8.33 24.39
C PRO A 149 -8.61 9.47 24.11
N GLU A 150 -9.36 9.89 25.13
CA GLU A 150 -10.33 11.01 25.01
C GLU A 150 -9.65 12.31 24.55
N GLN A 151 -8.43 12.58 25.01
CA GLN A 151 -7.68 13.79 24.68
C GLN A 151 -6.43 13.45 23.86
N TRP A 152 -6.14 14.30 22.86
CA TRP A 152 -4.89 14.25 22.10
C TRP A 152 -4.07 15.54 22.27
N PRO A 153 -2.74 15.50 22.44
CA PRO A 153 -1.91 14.32 22.60
C PRO A 153 -2.28 13.50 23.86
N PRO A 154 -1.94 12.20 23.91
CA PRO A 154 -2.24 11.37 25.07
C PRO A 154 -1.65 11.94 26.35
N GLY A 155 -2.44 11.99 27.42
CA GLY A 155 -2.00 12.43 28.74
C GLY A 155 -1.03 11.45 29.43
N PRO A 156 -0.40 11.84 30.55
CA PRO A 156 0.62 11.03 31.22
C PRO A 156 0.15 9.63 31.64
N GLU A 157 -1.11 9.49 32.04
CA GLU A 157 -1.69 8.20 32.45
C GLU A 157 -1.77 7.21 31.27
N ASN A 158 -2.23 7.67 30.10
CA ASN A 158 -2.25 6.82 28.89
C ASN A 158 -0.83 6.46 28.45
N GLN A 159 0.11 7.41 28.49
CA GLN A 159 1.50 7.16 28.16
C GLN A 159 2.13 6.12 29.08
N ALA A 160 1.88 6.20 30.39
CA ALA A 160 2.33 5.21 31.37
C ALA A 160 1.74 3.82 31.10
N ALA A 161 0.43 3.73 30.80
CA ALA A 161 -0.23 2.46 30.50
C ALA A 161 0.29 1.81 29.21
N VAL A 162 0.57 2.59 28.16
CA VAL A 162 1.22 2.10 26.94
C VAL A 162 2.65 1.62 27.24
N ALA A 163 3.42 2.39 28.02
CA ALA A 163 4.78 2.02 28.40
C ALA A 163 4.80 0.73 29.24
N GLU A 164 3.83 0.56 30.16
CA GLU A 164 3.69 -0.66 30.96
C GLU A 164 3.35 -1.88 30.10
N TYR A 165 2.44 -1.74 29.12
CA TYR A 165 2.14 -2.80 28.17
C TYR A 165 3.40 -3.21 27.39
N ILE A 166 4.13 -2.23 26.85
CA ILE A 166 5.36 -2.48 26.08
C ILE A 166 6.45 -3.10 26.96
N ALA A 167 6.61 -2.63 28.21
CA ALA A 167 7.58 -3.20 29.15
C ALA A 167 7.25 -4.66 29.53
N THR A 168 5.96 -5.00 29.61
CA THR A 168 5.50 -6.33 30.02
C THR A 168 5.46 -7.34 28.86
N LYS A 169 5.01 -6.91 27.67
CA LYS A 169 4.76 -7.79 26.52
C LYS A 169 5.71 -7.59 25.34
N GLY A 170 6.45 -6.49 25.32
CA GLY A 170 7.39 -6.12 24.26
C GLY A 170 6.77 -5.28 23.15
N GLU A 171 7.62 -4.52 22.46
CA GLU A 171 7.24 -3.66 21.33
C GLU A 171 6.66 -4.48 20.16
N ALA A 172 7.22 -5.65 19.87
CA ALA A 172 6.71 -6.54 18.83
C ALA A 172 5.27 -7.01 19.11
N ALA A 173 4.93 -7.29 20.36
CA ALA A 173 3.56 -7.67 20.74
C ALA A 173 2.59 -6.50 20.59
N TRP A 174 3.02 -5.28 20.96
CA TRP A 174 2.24 -4.06 20.75
C TRP A 174 1.98 -3.80 19.26
N GLN A 175 3.01 -3.86 18.43
CA GLN A 175 2.89 -3.71 16.98
C GLN A 175 1.96 -4.77 16.39
N ALA A 176 2.15 -6.05 16.74
CA ALA A 176 1.34 -7.15 16.22
C ALA A 176 -0.14 -7.02 16.64
N ALA A 177 -0.42 -6.71 17.91
CA ALA A 177 -1.78 -6.56 18.43
C ALA A 177 -2.59 -5.52 17.63
N ILE A 178 -1.95 -4.42 17.23
CA ILE A 178 -2.58 -3.34 16.48
C ILE A 178 -2.64 -3.66 14.98
N SER A 179 -1.50 -3.96 14.38
CA SER A 179 -1.35 -4.04 12.92
C SER A 179 -1.93 -5.31 12.30
N GLN A 180 -2.13 -6.40 13.07
CA GLN A 180 -2.79 -7.62 12.58
C GLN A 180 -4.18 -7.32 12.01
N GLY A 181 -4.85 -6.26 12.47
CA GLY A 181 -6.20 -5.88 12.08
C GLY A 181 -7.27 -6.47 12.99
N GLN A 182 -8.46 -5.90 12.93
CA GLN A 182 -9.59 -6.27 13.79
C GLN A 182 -10.94 -5.93 13.13
N HIS A 183 -12.02 -6.57 13.58
CA HIS A 183 -13.36 -6.39 13.01
C HIS A 183 -14.45 -6.07 14.06
N GLU A 184 -14.07 -5.76 15.30
CA GLU A 184 -14.98 -5.51 16.43
C GLU A 184 -15.18 -4.04 16.78
N PHE A 185 -14.22 -3.19 16.45
CA PHE A 185 -14.19 -1.77 16.82
C PHE A 185 -14.18 -0.91 15.55
N PRO A 186 -15.34 -0.58 14.96
CA PRO A 186 -15.42 0.13 13.68
C PRO A 186 -14.73 1.51 13.67
N GLN A 187 -14.63 2.16 14.83
CA GLN A 187 -13.95 3.45 15.01
C GLN A 187 -12.47 3.31 15.38
N GLY A 188 -11.99 2.10 15.61
CA GLY A 188 -10.59 1.82 15.94
C GLY A 188 -9.67 1.93 14.73
N VAL A 189 -8.36 1.96 15.00
CA VAL A 189 -7.33 1.83 13.97
C VAL A 189 -7.25 0.38 13.46
N PHE A 190 -6.83 0.19 12.21
CA PHE A 190 -6.70 -1.12 11.56
C PHE A 190 -8.00 -1.96 11.56
N PHE A 191 -9.16 -1.29 11.51
CA PHE A 191 -10.44 -1.94 11.32
C PHE A 191 -10.52 -2.53 9.90
N GLY A 192 -10.80 -3.82 9.76
CA GLY A 192 -10.84 -4.51 8.46
C GLY A 192 -12.20 -4.45 7.76
N GLY A 193 -13.20 -3.77 8.33
CA GLY A 193 -14.56 -3.74 7.79
C GLY A 193 -15.35 -5.02 8.04
N THR A 194 -16.66 -5.00 7.79
CA THR A 194 -17.52 -6.21 7.91
C THR A 194 -18.11 -6.64 6.57
N GLU A 195 -17.74 -5.95 5.50
CA GLU A 195 -18.09 -6.24 4.12
C GLU A 195 -17.02 -5.66 3.18
N PRO A 196 -17.00 -6.04 1.89
CA PRO A 196 -16.08 -5.43 0.92
C PRO A 196 -16.29 -3.91 0.83
N THR A 197 -15.22 -3.12 0.84
CA THR A 197 -15.29 -1.67 0.57
C THR A 197 -15.50 -1.39 -0.92
N TRP A 198 -15.72 -0.11 -1.27
CA TRP A 198 -15.68 0.33 -2.67
C TRP A 198 -14.36 -0.09 -3.34
N SER A 199 -13.21 0.19 -2.71
CA SER A 199 -11.88 -0.11 -3.25
C SER A 199 -11.68 -1.61 -3.50
N ASN A 200 -12.18 -2.47 -2.60
CA ASN A 200 -12.13 -3.92 -2.76
C ASN A 200 -12.88 -4.38 -4.01
N ARG A 201 -14.15 -3.97 -4.16
CA ARG A 201 -14.99 -4.34 -5.31
C ARG A 201 -14.39 -3.82 -6.63
N THR A 202 -13.94 -2.57 -6.64
CA THR A 202 -13.34 -1.95 -7.83
C THR A 202 -12.06 -2.69 -8.24
N LEU A 203 -11.15 -2.97 -7.30
CA LEU A 203 -9.94 -3.73 -7.60
C LEU A 203 -10.26 -5.12 -8.17
N ARG A 204 -11.19 -5.86 -7.56
CA ARG A 204 -11.61 -7.18 -8.06
C ARG A 204 -12.15 -7.11 -9.49
N GLN A 205 -12.88 -6.05 -9.85
CA GLN A 205 -13.30 -5.83 -11.23
C GLN A 205 -12.10 -5.59 -12.17
N VAL A 206 -11.15 -4.73 -11.78
CA VAL A 206 -9.93 -4.46 -12.56
C VAL A 206 -9.14 -5.74 -12.78
N LEU A 207 -8.93 -6.55 -11.74
CA LEU A 207 -8.19 -7.81 -11.82
C LEU A 207 -8.85 -8.80 -12.78
N ARG A 208 -10.18 -8.99 -12.70
CA ARG A 208 -10.91 -9.85 -13.64
C ARG A 208 -10.73 -9.39 -15.08
N GLN A 209 -10.88 -8.10 -15.33
CA GLN A 209 -10.82 -7.54 -16.67
C GLN A 209 -9.41 -7.64 -17.27
N HIS A 210 -8.40 -7.16 -16.54
CA HIS A 210 -7.05 -7.02 -17.07
C HIS A 210 -6.19 -8.27 -16.91
N GLY A 211 -6.55 -9.16 -15.99
CA GLY A 211 -5.86 -10.43 -15.73
C GLY A 211 -6.40 -11.63 -16.50
N ALA A 212 -7.62 -11.55 -17.08
CA ALA A 212 -8.31 -12.69 -17.71
C ALA A 212 -7.50 -13.49 -18.74
N ALA A 213 -6.59 -12.85 -19.47
CA ALA A 213 -5.78 -13.51 -20.51
C ALA A 213 -4.41 -14.00 -20.02
N ALA A 214 -3.97 -13.57 -18.84
CA ALA A 214 -2.62 -13.75 -18.35
C ALA A 214 -2.45 -15.12 -17.66
N SER A 215 -1.55 -15.96 -18.18
CA SER A 215 -1.18 -17.22 -17.52
C SER A 215 -0.13 -17.05 -16.43
N LYS A 216 0.64 -15.95 -16.46
CA LYS A 216 1.61 -15.57 -15.42
C LYS A 216 1.38 -14.13 -14.99
N ILE A 217 1.24 -13.91 -13.69
CA ILE A 217 1.01 -12.59 -13.11
C ILE A 217 2.06 -12.32 -12.03
N ALA A 218 2.79 -11.21 -12.20
CA ALA A 218 3.60 -10.62 -11.17
C ALA A 218 2.86 -9.41 -10.57
N TRP A 219 3.05 -9.12 -9.29
CA TRP A 219 2.49 -7.91 -8.67
C TRP A 219 3.48 -7.28 -7.70
N ILE A 220 3.79 -6.00 -7.93
CA ILE A 220 4.51 -5.14 -7.02
C ILE A 220 3.52 -4.12 -6.43
N ASP A 221 3.29 -4.17 -5.13
CA ASP A 221 2.48 -3.17 -4.42
C ASP A 221 3.40 -2.23 -3.64
N LEU A 222 3.21 -0.92 -3.78
CA LEU A 222 4.13 0.10 -3.25
C LEU A 222 3.61 0.64 -1.92
N HIS A 223 4.38 0.45 -0.85
CA HIS A 223 4.06 0.82 0.54
C HIS A 223 5.15 1.70 1.15
N THR A 224 4.80 2.42 2.20
CA THR A 224 5.77 3.13 3.06
C THR A 224 5.40 3.02 4.53
N GLY A 225 6.37 3.24 5.41
CA GLY A 225 6.13 3.35 6.85
C GLY A 225 6.86 2.33 7.71
N LEU A 226 7.51 1.32 7.13
CA LEU A 226 8.31 0.35 7.89
C LEU A 226 9.77 0.28 7.42
N GLY A 227 10.69 0.14 8.37
CA GLY A 227 12.11 -0.03 8.11
C GLY A 227 12.92 1.28 8.06
N PRO A 228 14.24 1.19 7.79
CA PRO A 228 15.13 2.35 7.72
C PRO A 228 14.77 3.31 6.59
N SER A 229 14.88 4.63 6.83
CA SER A 229 14.53 5.67 5.85
C SER A 229 15.15 5.42 4.48
N GLY A 230 14.30 5.34 3.44
CA GLY A 230 14.70 5.15 2.04
C GLY A 230 15.09 3.72 1.66
N HIS A 231 15.19 2.79 2.60
CA HIS A 231 15.39 1.36 2.30
C HIS A 231 14.05 0.70 1.92
N GLY A 232 14.02 0.00 0.80
CA GLY A 232 12.85 -0.76 0.34
C GLY A 232 12.97 -2.25 0.66
N GLU A 233 12.32 -2.69 1.73
CA GLU A 233 12.16 -4.11 2.04
C GLU A 233 11.26 -4.77 0.98
N ARG A 234 11.68 -5.93 0.48
CA ARG A 234 10.89 -6.76 -0.45
C ARG A 234 10.18 -7.84 0.35
N ILE A 235 8.91 -7.64 0.61
CA ILE A 235 8.10 -8.57 1.39
C ILE A 235 7.32 -9.46 0.43
N TYR A 236 7.45 -10.78 0.55
CA TYR A 236 6.66 -11.72 -0.25
C TYR A 236 5.16 -11.50 -0.03
N ALA A 237 4.44 -11.24 -1.12
CA ALA A 237 3.00 -11.00 -1.13
C ALA A 237 2.31 -12.16 -1.86
N GLY A 238 2.01 -13.23 -1.14
CA GLY A 238 1.30 -14.40 -1.67
C GLY A 238 0.83 -15.32 -0.55
N ASN A 239 0.31 -16.50 -0.91
CA ASN A 239 -0.13 -17.50 0.06
C ASN A 239 1.09 -18.16 0.72
N ASP A 240 0.92 -18.72 1.93
CA ASP A 240 1.96 -19.50 2.59
C ASP A 240 2.25 -20.80 1.81
N ASN A 241 3.13 -20.69 0.82
CA ASN A 241 3.46 -21.74 -0.13
C ASN A 241 4.96 -21.66 -0.46
N ALA A 242 5.70 -22.69 -0.03
CA ALA A 242 7.16 -22.73 -0.19
C ALA A 242 7.63 -22.62 -1.64
N VAL A 243 6.88 -23.15 -2.61
CA VAL A 243 7.23 -23.06 -4.05
C VAL A 243 7.10 -21.62 -4.54
N ALA A 244 6.01 -20.94 -4.17
CA ALA A 244 5.79 -19.56 -4.56
C ALA A 244 6.77 -18.60 -3.86
N VAL A 245 7.12 -18.85 -2.59
CA VAL A 245 8.17 -18.11 -1.87
C VAL A 245 9.54 -18.30 -2.53
N ALA A 246 9.90 -19.54 -2.89
CA ALA A 246 11.15 -19.83 -3.59
C ALA A 246 11.21 -19.14 -4.96
N ARG A 247 10.09 -19.08 -5.69
CA ARG A 247 9.97 -18.34 -6.96
C ARG A 247 10.17 -16.84 -6.76
N ALA A 248 9.54 -16.23 -5.75
CA ALA A 248 9.73 -14.82 -5.44
C ALA A 248 11.20 -14.50 -5.10
N ARG A 249 11.84 -15.33 -4.28
CA ARG A 249 13.29 -15.22 -3.98
C ARG A 249 14.12 -15.35 -5.25
N ALA A 250 13.84 -16.31 -6.12
CA ALA A 250 14.57 -16.46 -7.39
C ALA A 250 14.45 -15.22 -8.30
N TRP A 251 13.36 -14.46 -8.21
CA TRP A 251 13.14 -13.26 -9.04
C TRP A 251 13.78 -12.01 -8.45
N TRP A 252 13.60 -11.78 -7.15
CA TRP A 252 13.89 -10.48 -6.54
C TRP A 252 15.05 -10.47 -5.53
N ASP A 253 15.57 -11.63 -5.11
CA ASP A 253 16.64 -11.71 -4.09
C ASP A 253 17.98 -11.11 -4.58
N GLY A 254 18.19 -11.05 -5.90
CA GLY A 254 19.39 -10.44 -6.48
C GLY A 254 20.70 -11.14 -6.07
N GLY A 255 20.64 -12.44 -5.75
CA GLY A 255 21.78 -13.18 -5.22
C GLY A 255 22.17 -12.75 -3.79
N GLY A 256 21.19 -12.42 -2.97
CA GLY A 256 21.32 -11.92 -1.60
C GLY A 256 21.47 -10.41 -1.46
N ALA A 257 21.60 -9.66 -2.56
CA ALA A 257 21.74 -8.21 -2.53
C ALA A 257 20.42 -7.49 -2.17
N THR A 258 19.29 -8.12 -2.46
CA THR A 258 17.95 -7.56 -2.26
C THR A 258 17.00 -8.60 -1.68
N PRO A 259 17.25 -9.06 -0.43
CA PRO A 259 16.60 -10.23 0.12
C PRO A 259 15.07 -10.11 0.15
N VAL A 260 14.39 -11.23 -0.12
CA VAL A 260 12.92 -11.32 -0.03
C VAL A 260 12.51 -11.94 1.30
N THR A 261 11.87 -11.14 2.13
CA THR A 261 11.35 -11.53 3.45
C THR A 261 9.93 -12.10 3.35
N SER A 262 9.42 -12.69 4.42
CA SER A 262 8.06 -13.23 4.50
C SER A 262 7.44 -13.03 5.88
N ILE A 263 6.15 -12.72 5.90
CA ILE A 263 5.35 -12.67 7.14
C ILE A 263 5.08 -14.07 7.73
N TYR A 264 5.38 -15.14 6.99
CA TYR A 264 5.14 -16.52 7.41
C TYR A 264 6.32 -17.17 8.15
N ASP A 265 7.54 -16.69 7.93
CA ASP A 265 8.77 -17.27 8.50
C ASP A 265 9.48 -16.35 9.51
N GLY A 266 8.87 -15.21 9.84
CA GLY A 266 9.40 -14.24 10.80
C GLY A 266 10.57 -13.40 10.29
N SER A 267 10.91 -13.48 9.00
CA SER A 267 12.01 -12.68 8.41
C SER A 267 11.61 -11.24 8.07
N SER A 268 10.31 -10.91 8.05
CA SER A 268 9.83 -9.58 7.69
C SER A 268 9.68 -8.64 8.88
N THR A 269 9.83 -7.33 8.64
CA THR A 269 9.47 -6.28 9.61
C THR A 269 7.94 -6.21 9.85
N SER A 270 7.14 -6.73 8.92
CA SER A 270 5.69 -6.81 9.04
C SER A 270 5.25 -8.01 9.89
N ALA A 271 4.21 -7.82 10.70
CA ALA A 271 3.59 -8.89 11.49
C ALA A 271 2.82 -9.88 10.59
N PHE A 272 2.33 -10.98 11.17
CA PHE A 272 1.35 -11.84 10.49
C PHE A 272 0.01 -11.11 10.35
N LEU A 273 -0.56 -11.13 9.14
CA LEU A 273 -1.75 -10.37 8.76
C LEU A 273 -2.80 -11.27 8.10
N THR A 274 -4.07 -10.88 8.18
CA THR A 274 -5.17 -11.53 7.44
C THR A 274 -5.91 -10.51 6.56
N GLY A 275 -6.67 -10.99 5.57
CA GLY A 275 -7.46 -10.11 4.70
C GLY A 275 -6.62 -9.24 3.74
N LEU A 276 -5.44 -9.74 3.37
CA LEU A 276 -4.46 -9.05 2.56
C LEU A 276 -4.93 -8.88 1.11
N MET A 277 -4.74 -7.70 0.54
CA MET A 277 -5.29 -7.31 -0.77
C MET A 277 -4.90 -8.26 -1.90
N TRP A 278 -3.63 -8.67 -1.94
CA TRP A 278 -3.12 -9.51 -3.02
C TRP A 278 -3.79 -10.87 -3.10
N THR A 279 -4.47 -11.35 -2.04
CA THR A 279 -5.19 -12.63 -2.10
C THR A 279 -6.30 -12.63 -3.14
N SER A 280 -6.85 -11.45 -3.47
CA SER A 280 -7.87 -11.29 -4.51
C SER A 280 -7.43 -11.83 -5.87
N ILE A 281 -6.12 -11.86 -6.18
CA ILE A 281 -5.65 -12.37 -7.47
C ILE A 281 -5.95 -13.86 -7.66
N TYR A 282 -6.00 -14.64 -6.58
CA TYR A 282 -6.29 -16.07 -6.66
C TYR A 282 -7.77 -16.33 -6.96
N ASP A 283 -8.65 -15.42 -6.53
CA ASP A 283 -10.09 -15.51 -6.81
C ASP A 283 -10.40 -15.03 -8.22
N GLU A 284 -9.81 -13.90 -8.62
CA GLU A 284 -10.13 -13.23 -9.88
C GLU A 284 -9.34 -13.78 -11.07
N CYS A 285 -8.18 -14.40 -10.83
CA CYS A 285 -7.32 -15.01 -11.85
C CYS A 285 -6.85 -16.41 -11.42
N PRO A 286 -7.76 -17.36 -11.12
CA PRO A 286 -7.40 -18.68 -10.57
C PRO A 286 -6.59 -19.56 -11.52
N HIS A 287 -6.56 -19.20 -12.81
CA HIS A 287 -5.81 -19.89 -13.85
C HIS A 287 -4.35 -19.45 -13.96
N ALA A 288 -3.98 -18.32 -13.33
CA ALA A 288 -2.67 -17.71 -13.48
C ALA A 288 -1.68 -18.19 -12.42
N GLU A 289 -0.43 -18.40 -12.83
CA GLU A 289 0.70 -18.52 -11.89
C GLU A 289 1.03 -17.13 -11.33
N TYR A 290 0.77 -16.94 -10.03
CA TYR A 290 0.98 -15.65 -9.36
C TYR A 290 2.28 -15.60 -8.53
N THR A 291 2.99 -14.47 -8.59
CA THR A 291 4.11 -14.15 -7.69
C THR A 291 4.11 -12.66 -7.36
N GLY A 292 4.01 -12.30 -6.09
CA GLY A 292 3.95 -10.90 -5.67
C GLY A 292 4.99 -10.51 -4.63
N ILE A 293 5.31 -9.22 -4.59
CA ILE A 293 5.99 -8.56 -3.49
C ILE A 293 5.29 -7.26 -3.11
N ALA A 294 5.33 -6.89 -1.84
CA ALA A 294 5.20 -5.52 -1.41
C ALA A 294 6.60 -4.90 -1.34
N MET A 295 6.76 -3.72 -1.92
CA MET A 295 7.94 -2.87 -1.72
C MET A 295 7.61 -1.90 -0.59
N GLU A 296 8.14 -2.18 0.59
CA GLU A 296 7.89 -1.43 1.82
C GLU A 296 9.07 -0.49 2.09
N TYR A 297 8.87 0.81 1.92
CA TYR A 297 9.93 1.80 2.08
C TYR A 297 9.91 2.46 3.46
N GLY A 298 11.05 2.41 4.14
CA GLY A 298 11.19 3.06 5.42
C GLY A 298 11.14 4.58 5.36
N THR A 299 10.65 5.17 6.44
CA THR A 299 10.45 6.61 6.60
C THR A 299 11.00 7.07 7.96
N VAL A 300 10.20 6.92 9.02
CA VAL A 300 10.50 7.25 10.42
C VAL A 300 10.34 5.98 11.27
N PRO A 301 10.79 5.95 12.54
CA PRO A 301 10.63 4.79 13.41
C PRO A 301 9.17 4.32 13.52
N VAL A 302 8.96 3.00 13.64
CA VAL A 302 7.62 2.38 13.62
C VAL A 302 6.68 2.93 14.69
N LEU A 303 7.19 3.25 15.89
CA LEU A 303 6.38 3.85 16.95
C LEU A 303 5.88 5.25 16.59
N ASP A 304 6.68 6.04 15.84
CA ASP A 304 6.28 7.36 15.35
C ASP A 304 5.20 7.24 14.27
N VAL A 305 5.34 6.25 13.36
CA VAL A 305 4.30 5.93 12.37
C VAL A 305 3.00 5.53 13.06
N MET A 306 3.07 4.62 14.04
CA MET A 306 1.89 4.17 14.79
C MET A 306 1.24 5.31 15.57
N ASN A 307 2.03 6.21 16.16
CA ASN A 307 1.51 7.39 16.85
C ASN A 307 0.84 8.37 15.87
N ALA A 308 1.38 8.55 14.66
CA ALA A 308 0.77 9.37 13.62
C ALA A 308 -0.58 8.79 13.14
N ILE A 309 -0.68 7.47 12.95
CA ILE A 309 -1.95 6.78 12.63
C ILE A 309 -2.98 7.00 13.74
N ARG A 310 -2.58 6.85 15.01
CA ARG A 310 -3.46 7.09 16.17
C ARG A 310 -3.95 8.54 16.23
N ALA A 311 -3.04 9.51 16.03
CA ALA A 311 -3.38 10.93 16.00
C ALA A 311 -4.40 11.25 14.91
N GLU A 312 -4.17 10.73 13.70
CA GLU A 312 -5.06 10.96 12.56
C GLU A 312 -6.44 10.35 12.81
N GLN A 313 -6.49 9.12 13.35
CA GLN A 313 -7.76 8.48 13.65
C GLN A 313 -8.49 9.19 14.80
N TRP A 314 -7.78 9.67 15.82
CA TRP A 314 -8.38 10.50 16.86
C TRP A 314 -9.00 11.76 16.27
N LEU A 315 -8.30 12.45 15.36
CA LEU A 315 -8.80 13.65 14.69
C LEU A 315 -10.11 13.38 13.92
N GLN A 316 -10.26 12.22 13.29
CA GLN A 316 -11.48 11.84 12.57
C GLN A 316 -12.70 11.69 13.48
N LEU A 317 -12.47 11.26 14.73
CA LEU A 317 -13.52 11.10 15.73
C LEU A 317 -13.85 12.42 16.45
N HIS A 318 -13.02 13.46 16.27
CA HIS A 318 -13.13 14.76 16.94
C HIS A 318 -13.11 15.91 15.89
N PRO A 319 -14.13 15.99 15.01
CA PRO A 319 -14.19 16.99 13.94
C PRO A 319 -14.26 18.44 14.45
N GLU A 320 -14.59 18.65 15.72
CA GLU A 320 -14.57 19.93 16.42
C GLU A 320 -13.16 20.43 16.76
N THR A 321 -12.12 19.62 16.50
CA THR A 321 -10.72 19.97 16.75
C THR A 321 -10.34 21.29 16.07
N PRO A 322 -9.69 22.23 16.79
CA PRO A 322 -9.19 23.47 16.20
C PRO A 322 -8.34 23.25 14.94
N ALA A 323 -8.51 24.12 13.95
CA ALA A 323 -7.94 23.94 12.62
C ALA A 323 -6.40 23.84 12.59
N ASP A 324 -5.73 24.58 13.48
CA ASP A 324 -4.26 24.54 13.65
C ASP A 324 -3.78 23.17 14.14
N LYS A 325 -4.47 22.60 15.14
CA LYS A 325 -4.19 21.26 15.66
C LYS A 325 -4.51 20.17 14.64
N ALA A 326 -5.62 20.31 13.91
CA ALA A 326 -5.97 19.39 12.82
C ALA A 326 -4.89 19.40 11.72
N ALA A 327 -4.42 20.58 11.33
CA ALA A 327 -3.34 20.73 10.35
C ALA A 327 -2.01 20.12 10.84
N GLN A 328 -1.67 20.30 12.12
CA GLN A 328 -0.48 19.69 12.72
C GLN A 328 -0.53 18.15 12.67
N ILE A 329 -1.66 17.55 13.04
CA ILE A 329 -1.85 16.08 12.98
C ILE A 329 -1.74 15.57 11.54
N LYS A 330 -2.32 16.30 10.57
CA LYS A 330 -2.21 15.95 9.15
C LYS A 330 -0.78 16.05 8.62
N ALA A 331 -0.04 17.09 9.03
CA ALA A 331 1.37 17.23 8.69
C ALA A 331 2.22 16.09 9.29
N GLN A 332 1.95 15.71 10.55
CA GLN A 332 2.61 14.57 11.19
C GLN A 332 2.30 13.25 10.45
N MET A 333 1.05 13.03 10.06
CA MET A 333 0.65 11.86 9.29
C MET A 333 1.37 11.81 7.93
N LEU A 334 1.44 12.93 7.21
CA LEU A 334 2.16 12.98 5.94
C LEU A 334 3.66 12.66 6.13
N ALA A 335 4.32 13.32 7.08
CA ALA A 335 5.76 13.14 7.34
C ALA A 335 6.11 11.71 7.78
N ALA A 336 5.18 11.01 8.45
CA ALA A 336 5.36 9.62 8.86
C ALA A 336 5.41 8.65 7.68
N PHE A 337 4.80 8.98 6.53
CA PHE A 337 4.71 8.09 5.37
C PHE A 337 5.41 8.66 4.12
N TYR A 338 5.88 9.91 4.18
CA TYR A 338 6.51 10.59 3.06
C TYR A 338 7.55 11.60 3.57
N THR A 339 8.83 11.23 3.53
CA THR A 339 9.96 12.03 4.06
C THR A 339 10.26 13.30 3.23
N ASP A 340 9.76 13.37 2.00
CA ASP A 340 9.86 14.52 1.08
C ASP A 340 11.26 15.13 0.91
N THR A 341 12.28 14.29 0.75
CA THR A 341 13.63 14.73 0.35
C THR A 341 14.01 14.17 -1.01
N ASP A 342 14.85 14.91 -1.74
CA ASP A 342 15.35 14.48 -3.06
C ASP A 342 16.15 13.17 -2.97
N VAL A 343 16.93 13.01 -1.89
CA VAL A 343 17.69 11.78 -1.61
C VAL A 343 16.74 10.59 -1.45
N TRP A 344 15.71 10.73 -0.61
CA TRP A 344 14.74 9.67 -0.37
C TRP A 344 14.03 9.30 -1.68
N LYS A 345 13.51 10.29 -2.43
CA LYS A 345 12.87 10.07 -3.75
C LYS A 345 13.77 9.32 -4.72
N GLY A 346 15.06 9.67 -4.76
CA GLY A 346 16.07 8.96 -5.56
C GLY A 346 16.22 7.48 -5.17
N GLN A 347 16.27 7.19 -3.86
CA GLN A 347 16.34 5.82 -3.35
C GLN A 347 15.09 5.01 -3.69
N ILE A 348 13.90 5.60 -3.58
CA ILE A 348 12.62 4.97 -3.94
C ILE A 348 12.62 4.59 -5.42
N ILE A 349 12.88 5.55 -6.32
CA ILE A 349 12.85 5.31 -7.77
C ILE A 349 13.86 4.24 -8.18
N SER A 350 15.09 4.29 -7.63
CA SER A 350 16.13 3.32 -7.93
C SER A 350 15.70 1.88 -7.61
N GLN A 351 15.18 1.65 -6.40
CA GLN A 351 14.78 0.32 -5.93
C GLN A 351 13.50 -0.16 -6.60
N ALA A 352 12.50 0.71 -6.77
CA ALA A 352 11.27 0.38 -7.50
C ALA A 352 11.60 -0.05 -8.93
N ARG A 353 12.40 0.75 -9.64
CA ARG A 353 12.84 0.42 -11.01
C ARG A 353 13.59 -0.90 -11.06
N GLN A 354 14.52 -1.15 -10.14
CA GLN A 354 15.22 -2.43 -10.04
C GLN A 354 14.24 -3.61 -9.89
N SER A 355 13.25 -3.49 -8.99
CA SER A 355 12.24 -4.53 -8.76
C SER A 355 11.36 -4.81 -9.98
N MET A 356 11.05 -3.77 -10.77
CA MET A 356 10.27 -3.88 -12.00
C MET A 356 11.06 -4.63 -13.10
N PHE A 357 12.35 -4.32 -13.28
CA PHE A 357 13.23 -5.06 -14.20
C PHE A 357 13.41 -6.52 -13.78
N GLN A 358 13.58 -6.77 -12.48
CA GLN A 358 13.65 -8.12 -11.91
C GLN A 358 12.36 -8.91 -12.18
N ALA A 359 11.18 -8.29 -12.02
CA ALA A 359 9.90 -8.92 -12.30
C ALA A 359 9.74 -9.32 -13.77
N VAL A 360 10.18 -8.47 -14.71
CA VAL A 360 10.16 -8.82 -16.14
C VAL A 360 11.04 -10.03 -16.43
N ASN A 361 12.25 -10.07 -15.85
CA ASN A 361 13.14 -11.24 -16.00
C ASN A 361 12.47 -12.50 -15.44
N GLY A 362 11.89 -12.42 -14.24
CA GLY A 362 11.18 -13.53 -13.60
C GLY A 362 10.00 -14.07 -14.43
N LEU A 363 9.19 -13.17 -15.00
CA LEU A 363 8.05 -13.52 -15.87
C LEU A 363 8.47 -14.20 -17.18
N THR A 364 9.74 -14.07 -17.59
CA THR A 364 10.27 -14.67 -18.82
C THR A 364 10.91 -16.05 -18.63
N VAL A 365 11.05 -16.52 -17.39
CA VAL A 365 11.56 -17.86 -17.07
C VAL A 365 10.51 -18.93 -17.33
#